data_AF-A0A959V296-F1
#
_entry.id   AF-A0A959V296-F1
#
_cell.length_a   1.000
_cell.length_b   1.000
_cell.length_c   1.000
_cell.angle_alpha   90.00
_cell.angle_beta   90.00
_cell.angle_gamma   90.00
#
_symmetry.space_group_name_H-M   'P 1'
#
loop_
_entity.id
_entity.type
_entity.pdbx_description
1 polymer ?
#
loop_
_entity_poly.entity_id
_entity_poly.type
_entity_poly.pdbx_seq_one_letter_code
_entity_poly.pdbx_strand_id
1 'polypeptide(L)'
;QRVLDNPDGTDDLRAEAGLAVAKGHLAKEELDVAYTRFRQVATSSRNALGAEAKYHMMYVRYLQARYRDAEQEVFELVNDFPAYDHWKARAFILLGDVYVQLDDRFQAKATLQSVIDNSTEAELVAQARARLDAILASELEETTPAPDEELEVPLGEEGDPQDSEE
;
A
#
# COMPACT_ATOMS: atom_id res chain seq x y z
N GLN A 1 40.24 -17.30 -28.58
CA GLN A 1 39.26 -17.68 -27.55
C GLN A 1 39.52 -16.85 -26.30
N ARG A 2 38.75 -15.77 -26.10
CA ARG A 2 38.64 -15.00 -24.84
C ARG A 2 37.46 -14.02 -24.95
N VAL A 3 36.28 -14.60 -25.12
CA VAL A 3 35.05 -14.05 -24.55
C VAL A 3 34.96 -14.68 -23.16
N LEU A 4 34.29 -14.06 -22.18
CA LEU A 4 34.10 -14.50 -20.78
C LEU A 4 35.00 -13.77 -19.78
N ASP A 5 34.65 -12.52 -19.52
CA ASP A 5 34.36 -12.07 -18.16
C ASP A 5 33.40 -10.89 -18.32
N ASN A 6 32.09 -11.19 -18.32
CA ASN A 6 31.06 -10.18 -18.19
C ASN A 6 30.62 -10.18 -16.71
N PRO A 7 31.38 -9.52 -15.82
CA PRO A 7 31.10 -9.53 -14.38
C PRO A 7 29.67 -9.03 -14.10
N ASP A 8 29.22 -8.01 -14.83
CA ASP A 8 27.87 -7.45 -14.72
C ASP A 8 26.79 -8.49 -15.03
N GLY A 9 26.96 -9.29 -16.08
CA GLY A 9 26.00 -10.36 -16.42
C GLY A 9 25.98 -11.50 -15.39
N THR A 10 27.10 -11.75 -14.70
CA THR A 10 27.17 -12.79 -13.66
C THR A 10 26.53 -12.30 -12.36
N ASP A 11 26.72 -11.03 -12.03
CA ASP A 11 26.12 -10.40 -10.85
C ASP A 11 24.61 -10.19 -11.03
N ASP A 12 24.15 -9.86 -12.25
CA ASP A 12 22.73 -9.79 -12.59
C ASP A 12 22.04 -11.15 -12.49
N LEU A 13 22.64 -12.21 -13.04
CA LEU A 13 22.13 -13.58 -12.89
C LEU A 13 22.02 -14.00 -11.41
N ARG A 14 22.98 -13.58 -10.57
CA ARG A 14 22.93 -13.84 -9.13
C ARG A 14 21.80 -13.07 -8.46
N ALA A 15 21.59 -11.81 -8.84
CA ALA A 15 20.50 -10.98 -8.33
C ALA A 15 19.13 -11.53 -8.74
N GLU A 16 18.96 -11.94 -9.99
CA GLU A 16 17.75 -12.60 -10.50
C GLU A 16 17.44 -13.90 -9.74
N ALA A 17 18.45 -14.77 -9.59
CA ALA A 17 18.29 -16.00 -8.81
C ALA A 17 17.94 -15.71 -7.34
N GLY A 18 18.57 -14.68 -6.76
CA GLY A 18 18.26 -14.22 -5.41
C GLY A 18 16.82 -13.72 -5.26
N LEU A 19 16.33 -12.94 -6.23
CA LEU A 19 14.93 -12.50 -6.28
C LEU A 19 13.97 -13.67 -6.38
N ALA A 20 14.24 -14.65 -7.24
CA ALA A 20 13.41 -15.83 -7.39
C ALA A 20 13.31 -16.62 -6.07
N VAL A 21 14.42 -16.82 -5.38
CA VAL A 21 14.44 -17.47 -4.05
C VAL A 21 13.66 -16.64 -3.02
N ALA A 22 13.89 -15.33 -2.95
CA ALA A 22 13.19 -14.45 -2.02
C ALA A 22 11.67 -14.44 -2.23
N LYS A 23 11.23 -14.37 -3.50
CA LYS A 23 9.81 -14.48 -3.88
C LYS A 23 9.22 -15.85 -3.54
N GLY A 24 10.00 -16.92 -3.66
CA GLY A 24 9.60 -18.27 -3.24
C GLY A 24 9.33 -18.37 -1.74
N HIS A 25 10.15 -17.72 -0.91
CA HIS A 25 9.90 -17.61 0.54
C HIS A 25 8.68 -16.73 0.84
N LEU A 26 8.52 -15.61 0.13
CA LEU A 26 7.35 -14.74 0.26
C LEU A 26 6.04 -15.49 -0.05
N ALA A 27 6.03 -16.28 -1.12
CA ALA A 27 4.86 -17.09 -1.51
C ALA A 27 4.50 -18.19 -0.50
N LYS A 28 5.44 -18.56 0.39
CA LYS A 28 5.23 -19.49 1.50
C LYS A 28 4.93 -18.78 2.82
N GLU A 29 4.75 -17.46 2.79
CA GLU A 29 4.53 -16.62 3.97
C GLU A 29 5.70 -16.66 4.98
N GLU A 30 6.89 -17.06 4.54
CA GLU A 30 8.11 -17.08 5.35
C GLU A 30 8.73 -15.67 5.38
N LEU A 31 8.01 -14.71 5.95
CA LEU A 31 8.25 -13.27 5.80
C LEU A 31 9.65 -12.83 6.24
N ASP A 32 10.15 -13.28 7.39
CA ASP A 32 11.48 -12.89 7.86
C ASP A 32 12.61 -13.40 6.95
N VAL A 33 12.43 -14.61 6.41
CA VAL A 33 13.38 -15.22 5.47
C VAL A 33 13.32 -14.47 4.13
N ALA A 34 12.11 -14.20 3.63
CA ALA A 34 11.89 -13.44 2.41
C ALA A 34 12.56 -12.05 2.51
N TYR A 35 12.30 -11.31 3.58
CA TYR A 35 12.91 -10.00 3.84
C TYR A 35 14.44 -10.07 3.82
N THR A 36 15.03 -11.05 4.51
CA THR A 36 16.48 -11.24 4.55
C THR A 36 17.06 -11.52 3.17
N ARG A 37 16.37 -12.33 2.35
CA ARG A 37 16.80 -12.64 0.98
C ARG A 37 16.67 -11.44 0.05
N PHE A 38 15.57 -10.68 0.12
CA PHE A 38 15.43 -9.44 -0.64
C PHE A 38 16.52 -8.42 -0.25
N ARG A 39 16.80 -8.27 1.05
CA ARG A 39 17.87 -7.38 1.52
C ARG A 39 19.23 -7.74 0.93
N GLN A 40 19.56 -9.03 0.85
CA GLN A 40 20.80 -9.47 0.22
C GLN A 40 20.91 -8.95 -1.23
N VAL A 41 19.86 -9.13 -2.03
CA VAL A 41 19.83 -8.64 -3.43
C VAL A 41 19.90 -7.12 -3.50
N ALA A 42 19.09 -6.41 -2.70
CA ALA A 42 19.05 -4.95 -2.68
C ALA A 42 20.42 -4.35 -2.31
N THR A 43 21.17 -5.00 -1.41
CA THR A 43 22.51 -4.54 -1.03
C THR A 43 23.57 -4.83 -2.09
N SER A 44 23.44 -5.92 -2.85
CA SER A 44 24.43 -6.35 -3.85
C SER A 44 24.16 -5.82 -5.26
N SER A 45 22.97 -5.28 -5.54
CA SER A 45 22.62 -4.72 -6.84
C SER A 45 22.23 -3.25 -6.76
N ARG A 46 22.71 -2.45 -7.71
CA ARG A 46 22.34 -1.03 -7.91
C ARG A 46 21.48 -0.83 -9.16
N ASN A 47 21.09 -1.91 -9.81
CA ASN A 47 20.24 -1.87 -11.00
C ASN A 47 18.74 -2.03 -10.65
N ALA A 48 17.90 -2.25 -11.67
CA ALA A 48 16.47 -2.45 -11.51
C ALA A 48 16.12 -3.64 -10.60
N LEU A 49 16.96 -4.69 -10.55
CA LEU A 49 16.77 -5.85 -9.67
C LEU A 49 16.98 -5.48 -8.19
N GLY A 50 17.92 -4.58 -7.91
CA GLY A 50 18.13 -4.05 -6.57
C GLY A 50 16.94 -3.21 -6.10
N ALA A 51 16.42 -2.36 -6.98
CA ALA A 51 15.22 -1.55 -6.71
C ALA A 51 13.98 -2.43 -6.49
N GLU A 52 13.79 -3.48 -7.32
CA GLU A 52 12.73 -4.48 -7.14
C GLU A 52 12.83 -5.18 -5.79
N ALA A 53 14.04 -5.62 -5.41
CA ALA A 53 14.26 -6.28 -4.14
C ALA A 53 13.92 -5.34 -2.97
N LYS A 54 14.34 -4.08 -3.04
CA LYS A 54 14.05 -3.07 -2.02
C LYS A 54 12.53 -2.81 -1.91
N TYR A 55 11.81 -2.74 -3.03
CA TYR A 55 10.34 -2.66 -3.01
C TYR A 55 9.71 -3.86 -2.29
N HIS A 56 10.18 -5.08 -2.58
CA HIS A 56 9.67 -6.27 -1.91
C HIS A 56 10.01 -6.33 -0.42
N MET A 57 11.11 -5.73 0.04
CA MET A 57 11.38 -5.58 1.48
C MET A 57 10.26 -4.78 2.17
N MET A 58 9.85 -3.65 1.59
CA MET A 58 8.75 -2.83 2.11
C MET A 58 7.41 -3.59 2.08
N TYR A 59 7.16 -4.33 1.00
CA TYR A 59 5.95 -5.14 0.89
C TYR A 59 5.90 -6.22 1.98
N VAL A 60 7.03 -6.86 2.28
CA VAL A 60 7.12 -7.78 3.41
C VAL A 60 6.87 -7.05 4.74
N ARG A 61 7.43 -5.85 4.95
CA ARG A 61 7.14 -5.04 6.15
C ARG A 61 5.66 -4.72 6.30
N TYR A 62 5.00 -4.37 5.20
CA TYR A 62 3.56 -4.17 5.16
C TYR A 62 2.80 -5.43 5.59
N LEU A 63 3.14 -6.61 5.04
CA LEU A 63 2.53 -7.88 5.43
C LEU A 63 2.79 -8.26 6.91
N GLN A 64 3.92 -7.83 7.47
CA GLN A 64 4.25 -8.00 8.88
C GLN A 64 3.54 -6.98 9.80
N ALA A 65 2.67 -6.12 9.26
CA ALA A 65 2.08 -4.96 9.94
C ALA A 65 3.13 -3.98 10.53
N ARG A 66 4.35 -3.99 9.98
CA ARG A 66 5.46 -3.10 10.35
C ARG A 66 5.42 -1.83 9.50
N TYR A 67 4.32 -1.10 9.62
CA TYR A 67 3.98 0.02 8.73
C TYR A 67 4.99 1.18 8.78
N ARG A 68 5.51 1.53 9.98
CA ARG A 68 6.53 2.57 10.12
C ARG A 68 7.88 2.19 9.49
N ASP A 69 8.22 0.91 9.52
CA ASP A 69 9.43 0.43 8.86
C ASP A 69 9.25 0.42 7.33
N ALA A 70 8.06 0.03 6.85
CA ALA A 70 7.72 0.12 5.42
C ALA A 70 7.79 1.57 4.92
N GLU A 71 7.22 2.52 5.67
CA GLU A 71 7.30 3.96 5.38
C GLU A 71 8.74 4.44 5.26
N GLN A 72 9.61 4.12 6.23
CA GLN A 72 11.02 4.49 6.19
C GLN A 72 11.72 3.91 4.95
N GLU A 73 11.50 2.63 4.65
CA GLU A 73 12.15 1.95 3.53
C GLU A 73 11.73 2.51 2.16
N VAL A 74 10.52 3.07 2.03
CA VAL A 74 10.08 3.78 0.81
C VAL A 74 11.00 4.97 0.52
N PHE A 75 11.29 5.81 1.53
CA PHE A 75 12.18 6.95 1.37
C PHE A 75 13.62 6.52 1.09
N GLU A 76 14.07 5.41 1.68
CA GLU A 76 15.38 4.83 1.36
C GLU A 76 15.46 4.42 -0.11
N LEU A 77 14.42 3.79 -0.69
CA LEU A 77 14.44 3.44 -2.12
C LEU A 77 14.51 4.66 -3.01
N VAL A 78 13.76 5.73 -2.70
CA VAL A 78 13.81 6.98 -3.48
C VAL A 78 15.22 7.58 -3.51
N ASN A 79 15.94 7.46 -2.39
CA ASN A 79 17.32 7.94 -2.26
C ASN A 79 18.35 7.01 -2.91
N ASP A 80 18.22 5.69 -2.72
CA ASP A 80 19.17 4.68 -3.18
C ASP A 80 19.02 4.40 -4.68
N PHE A 81 17.81 4.55 -5.22
CA PHE A 81 17.42 4.19 -6.59
C PHE A 81 16.74 5.36 -7.33
N PRO A 82 17.37 6.55 -7.42
CA PRO A 82 16.72 7.77 -7.92
C PRO A 82 16.33 7.69 -9.40
N ALA A 83 17.00 6.85 -10.19
CA ALA A 83 16.75 6.67 -11.62
C ALA A 83 15.63 5.66 -11.94
N TYR A 84 15.04 5.00 -10.94
CA TYR A 84 14.09 3.91 -11.14
C TYR A 84 12.65 4.36 -10.85
N ASP A 85 12.12 5.22 -11.73
CA ASP A 85 10.78 5.82 -11.57
C ASP A 85 9.67 4.78 -11.40
N HIS A 86 9.73 3.66 -12.13
CA HIS A 86 8.82 2.53 -11.96
C HIS A 86 8.73 2.05 -10.50
N TRP A 87 9.89 1.77 -9.90
CA TRP A 87 9.96 1.25 -8.54
C TRP A 87 9.62 2.30 -7.49
N LYS A 88 9.97 3.58 -7.73
CA LYS A 88 9.54 4.70 -6.88
C LYS A 88 8.02 4.85 -6.88
N ALA A 89 7.38 4.81 -8.05
CA ALA A 89 5.93 4.89 -8.17
C ALA A 89 5.23 3.72 -7.47
N ARG A 90 5.73 2.48 -7.64
CA ARG A 90 5.23 1.32 -6.90
C ARG A 90 5.40 1.45 -5.38
N ALA A 91 6.53 1.97 -4.94
CA ALA A 91 6.78 2.21 -3.51
C ALA A 91 5.82 3.26 -2.94
N PHE A 92 5.51 4.34 -3.68
CA PHE A 92 4.52 5.32 -3.26
C PHE A 92 3.09 4.78 -3.25
N ILE A 93 2.73 3.89 -4.19
CA ILE A 93 1.43 3.21 -4.14
C ILE A 93 1.32 2.38 -2.85
N LEU A 94 2.37 1.61 -2.52
CA LEU A 94 2.43 0.86 -1.26
C LEU A 94 2.40 1.79 -0.04
N LEU A 95 3.06 2.95 -0.11
CA LEU A 95 3.03 3.95 0.96
C LEU A 95 1.60 4.48 1.20
N GLY A 96 0.79 4.63 0.14
CA GLY A 96 -0.63 4.91 0.26
C GLY A 96 -1.36 3.86 1.10
N ASP A 97 -1.13 2.57 0.81
CA ASP A 97 -1.70 1.46 1.59
C ASP A 97 -1.21 1.48 3.05
N VAL A 98 0.08 1.76 3.27
CA VAL A 98 0.70 1.93 4.60
C VAL A 98 0.03 3.06 5.38
N TYR A 99 -0.23 4.21 4.76
CA TYR A 99 -0.88 5.33 5.41
C TYR A 99 -2.33 5.04 5.80
N VAL A 100 -3.07 4.26 4.99
CA VAL A 100 -4.41 3.76 5.38
C VAL A 100 -4.31 2.90 6.64
N GLN A 101 -3.32 2.01 6.73
CA GLN A 101 -3.11 1.19 7.92
C GLN A 101 -2.66 1.97 9.16
N LEU A 102 -2.06 3.15 8.96
CA LEU A 102 -1.69 4.09 10.02
C LEU A 102 -2.81 5.09 10.36
N ASP A 103 -3.99 4.93 9.76
CA ASP A 103 -5.14 5.84 9.86
C ASP A 103 -4.85 7.29 9.40
N ASP A 104 -3.82 7.46 8.56
CA ASP A 104 -3.47 8.75 7.94
C ASP A 104 -4.02 8.83 6.52
N ARG A 105 -5.34 8.85 6.41
CA ARG A 105 -6.05 8.90 5.11
C ARG A 105 -5.71 10.17 4.31
N PHE A 106 -5.32 11.26 4.97
CA PHE A 106 -4.89 12.48 4.29
C PHE A 106 -3.56 12.26 3.54
N GLN A 107 -2.55 11.71 4.21
CA GLN A 107 -1.28 11.37 3.56
C GLN A 107 -1.45 10.26 2.50
N ALA A 108 -2.34 9.28 2.75
CA ALA A 108 -2.65 8.24 1.77
C ALA A 108 -3.15 8.84 0.45
N LYS A 109 -4.16 9.71 0.52
CA LYS A 109 -4.74 10.37 -0.66
C LYS A 109 -3.72 11.26 -1.38
N ALA A 110 -2.97 12.07 -0.64
CA ALA A 110 -1.94 12.94 -1.21
C ALA A 110 -0.84 12.13 -1.93
N THR A 111 -0.40 11.02 -1.34
CA THR A 111 0.62 10.14 -1.91
C THR A 111 0.11 9.47 -3.19
N LEU A 112 -1.10 8.92 -3.19
CA LEU A 112 -1.69 8.28 -4.37
C LEU A 112 -1.94 9.29 -5.49
N GLN A 113 -2.43 10.48 -5.16
CA GLN A 113 -2.62 11.57 -6.13
C GLN A 113 -1.29 11.98 -6.79
N SER A 114 -0.21 12.07 -6.00
CA SER A 114 1.13 12.35 -6.54
C SER A 114 1.57 11.31 -7.57
N VAL A 115 1.26 10.02 -7.36
CA VAL A 115 1.56 8.98 -8.38
C VAL A 115 0.73 9.17 -9.64
N ILE A 116 -0.56 9.49 -9.51
CA ILE A 116 -1.46 9.76 -10.65
C ILE A 116 -0.95 10.92 -11.49
N ASP A 117 -0.47 11.99 -10.84
CA ASP A 117 -0.06 13.23 -11.52
C ASP A 117 1.34 13.12 -12.15
N ASN A 118 2.22 12.27 -11.60
CA ASN A 118 3.64 12.24 -12.00
C ASN A 118 4.08 10.95 -12.72
N SER A 119 3.33 9.84 -12.62
CA SER A 119 3.71 8.59 -13.28
C SER A 119 3.34 8.60 -14.77
N THR A 120 4.25 8.13 -15.61
CA THR A 120 4.03 7.94 -17.05
C THR A 120 3.46 6.56 -17.39
N GLU A 121 3.38 5.67 -16.40
CA GLU A 121 2.93 4.29 -16.58
C GLU A 121 1.44 4.17 -16.28
N ALA A 122 0.64 3.97 -17.32
CA ALA A 122 -0.83 3.90 -17.21
C ALA A 122 -1.31 2.84 -16.21
N GLU A 123 -0.61 1.72 -16.10
CA GLU A 123 -0.93 0.65 -15.14
C GLU A 123 -0.74 1.12 -13.69
N LEU A 124 0.34 1.85 -13.40
CA LEU A 124 0.59 2.38 -12.05
C LEU A 124 -0.40 3.50 -11.70
N VAL A 125 -0.73 4.35 -12.68
CA VAL A 125 -1.77 5.37 -12.52
C VAL A 125 -3.12 4.72 -12.22
N ALA A 126 -3.50 3.66 -12.94
CA ALA A 126 -4.73 2.92 -12.69
C ALA A 126 -4.76 2.29 -11.30
N GLN A 127 -3.66 1.68 -10.85
CA GLN A 127 -3.54 1.11 -9.50
C GLN A 127 -3.63 2.16 -8.39
N ALA A 128 -3.03 3.33 -8.59
CA ALA A 128 -3.09 4.45 -7.65
C ALA A 128 -4.51 5.03 -7.58
N ARG A 129 -5.16 5.23 -8.73
CA ARG A 129 -6.54 5.70 -8.83
C ARG A 129 -7.52 4.73 -8.16
N ALA A 130 -7.40 3.43 -8.40
CA ALA A 130 -8.27 2.44 -7.78
C ALA A 130 -8.21 2.48 -6.23
N ARG A 131 -7.02 2.66 -5.66
CA ARG A 131 -6.85 2.80 -4.20
C ARG A 131 -7.41 4.12 -3.68
N LEU A 132 -7.18 5.21 -4.41
CA LEU A 132 -7.72 6.52 -4.06
C LEU A 132 -9.25 6.49 -4.03
N ASP A 133 -9.87 5.93 -5.07
CA ASP A 133 -11.32 5.78 -5.17
C ASP A 133 -11.86 4.90 -4.02
N ALA A 134 -11.15 3.83 -3.63
CA ALA A 134 -11.52 3.00 -2.49
C ALA A 134 -11.50 3.76 -1.15
N ILE A 135 -10.50 4.62 -0.92
CA ILE A 135 -10.45 5.47 0.27
C ILE A 135 -11.66 6.42 0.29
N LEU A 136 -11.93 7.10 -0.83
CA LEU A 136 -13.04 8.05 -0.94
C LEU A 136 -14.40 7.37 -0.75
N ALA A 137 -14.58 6.16 -1.28
CA ALA A 137 -15.80 5.38 -1.07
C ALA A 137 -16.00 5.02 0.40
N SER A 138 -14.94 4.59 1.10
CA SER A 138 -15.02 4.25 2.53
C SER A 138 -15.40 5.45 3.40
N GLU A 139 -14.92 6.65 3.07
CA GLU A 139 -15.28 7.89 3.80
C GLU A 139 -16.75 8.29 3.58
N LEU A 140 -17.32 7.98 2.41
CA LEU A 140 -18.72 8.26 2.12
C LEU A 140 -19.67 7.33 2.90
N GLU A 141 -19.31 6.06 3.04
CA GLU A 141 -20.09 5.09 3.83
C GLU A 141 -20.07 5.43 5.33
N GLU A 142 -18.93 5.89 5.86
CA GLU A 142 -18.83 6.35 7.25
C GLU A 142 -19.67 7.62 7.54
N THR A 143 -20.03 8.39 6.50
CA THR A 143 -20.78 9.65 6.65
C THR A 143 -22.28 9.54 6.33
N THR A 144 -22.77 8.39 5.84
CA THR A 144 -24.21 8.13 5.76
C THR A 144 -24.76 7.81 7.16
N PRO A 145 -25.59 8.69 7.76
CA PRO A 145 -26.26 8.35 9.01
C PRO A 145 -27.11 7.10 8.77
N ALA A 146 -27.09 6.16 9.71
CA ALA A 146 -28.04 5.06 9.74
C ALA A 146 -29.45 5.65 9.57
N PRO A 147 -30.31 5.10 8.69
CA PRO A 147 -31.65 5.61 8.52
C PRO A 147 -32.30 5.63 9.90
N ASP A 148 -32.78 6.81 10.29
CA ASP A 148 -33.27 7.15 11.62
C ASP A 148 -33.98 5.96 12.26
N GLU A 149 -33.52 5.58 13.45
CA GLU A 149 -34.34 4.82 14.40
C GLU A 149 -35.64 5.59 14.53
N GLU A 150 -36.69 5.06 13.90
CA GLU A 150 -38.02 5.64 13.81
C GLU A 150 -38.48 5.85 15.26
N LEU A 151 -38.26 7.05 15.80
CA LEU A 151 -38.82 7.48 17.06
C LEU A 151 -40.33 7.50 16.85
N GLU A 152 -40.96 6.35 17.10
CA GLU A 152 -42.40 6.26 17.28
C GLU A 152 -42.75 7.17 18.46
N VAL A 153 -43.05 8.42 18.14
CA VAL A 153 -43.69 9.33 19.08
C VAL A 153 -45.08 8.76 19.29
N PRO A 154 -45.44 8.26 20.49
CA PRO A 154 -46.82 7.85 20.73
C PRO A 154 -47.66 9.14 20.72
N LEU A 155 -48.32 9.39 19.59
CA LEU A 155 -49.36 10.40 19.49
C LEU A 155 -50.43 10.06 20.52
N GLY A 156 -50.75 11.05 21.35
CA GLY A 156 -51.49 10.89 22.59
C GLY A 156 -52.89 10.30 22.44
N GLU A 157 -53.30 9.56 23.46
CA GLU A 157 -54.69 9.56 23.89
C GLU A 157 -54.91 10.82 24.72
N GLU A 158 -55.45 11.87 24.08
CA GLU A 158 -56.16 12.94 24.78
C GLU A 158 -57.37 12.31 25.47
N GLY A 159 -57.28 12.16 26.80
CA GLY A 159 -58.41 11.76 27.62
C GLY A 159 -59.51 12.81 27.56
N ASP A 160 -60.61 12.46 26.89
CA ASP A 160 -61.86 13.21 26.84
C ASP A 160 -62.36 13.55 28.27
N PRO A 161 -62.73 14.80 28.58
CA PRO A 161 -63.36 15.12 29.84
C PRO A 161 -64.81 14.62 29.82
N GLN A 162 -65.09 13.53 30.54
CA GLN A 162 -66.48 13.18 30.84
C GLN A 162 -67.07 14.20 31.82
N ASP A 163 -67.66 15.25 31.25
CA ASP A 163 -68.84 15.88 31.84
C ASP A 163 -69.96 14.82 31.83
N SER A 164 -70.33 14.33 33.00
CA SER A 164 -71.62 13.64 33.21
C SER A 164 -72.27 14.25 34.44
N GLU A 165 -73.35 14.97 34.19
CA GLU A 165 -74.34 15.41 35.17
C GLU A 165 -74.90 14.21 35.95
N GLU A 166 -74.88 14.30 37.29
CA GLU A 166 -76.04 14.11 38.20
C GLU A 166 -75.68 14.42 39.66
#